data_AF-D0LGN3-F1
#
_entry.id   AF-D0LGN3-F1
#
_cell.length_a   1.000
_cell.length_b   1.000
_cell.length_c   1.000
_cell.angle_alpha   90.00
_cell.angle_beta   90.00
_cell.angle_gamma   90.00
#
_symmetry.space_group_name_H-M   'P 1'
#
loop_
_entity.id
_entity.type
_entity.pdbx_description
1 polymer ?
#
loop_
_entity_poly.entity_id
_entity_poly.type
_entity_poly.pdbx_seq_one_letter_code
_entity_poly.pdbx_strand_id
1 'polypeptide(L)'
;MTMAWKHSDTRTAPAAMSLAAMSLAAMSLAGSGCVVVTDMADEDDSRLSITWGLQAGDDNAPAACPPGATVAVISEPLDDGDYGLGDGDEIYDLYDCVDRAGVTGPLPPGSYDVWIDVIDESGERLLAQSNFETATLGFGELRALDYDISLDRGSFYVTWELADDVRALSCAEASAGELRVDSRPELAPGASFEDFFSCSDGQALTPGLPLGDYRVVLGLVDDKRESVAAPEVLDGAIEFGNAFVDLGHFVFTLAD
;
A
#
# COMPACT_ATOMS: atom_id res chain seq x y z
N MET A 1 18.58 -44.63 2.18
CA MET A 1 19.68 -43.83 2.75
C MET A 1 19.01 -42.85 3.68
N THR A 2 19.01 -43.17 4.96
CA THR A 2 17.99 -42.71 5.93
C THR A 2 18.66 -41.73 6.88
N MET A 3 18.36 -40.43 6.77
CA MET A 3 18.87 -39.43 7.71
C MET A 3 17.91 -39.28 8.89
N ALA A 4 18.41 -39.65 10.06
CA ALA A 4 17.76 -39.44 11.36
C ALA A 4 18.10 -38.04 11.87
N TRP A 5 17.07 -37.22 12.10
CA TRP A 5 17.18 -35.94 12.81
C TRP A 5 17.08 -36.18 14.31
N LYS A 6 18.08 -35.70 15.06
CA LYS A 6 18.21 -35.85 16.51
C LYS A 6 17.71 -34.55 17.16
N HIS A 7 16.61 -34.63 17.90
CA HIS A 7 16.15 -33.56 18.80
C HIS A 7 17.11 -33.41 19.99
N SER A 8 17.37 -32.16 20.37
CA SER A 8 18.09 -31.80 21.59
C SER A 8 17.15 -30.92 22.43
N ASP A 9 16.48 -31.56 23.38
CA ASP A 9 15.87 -30.92 24.54
C ASP A 9 16.96 -30.38 25.47
N THR A 10 16.89 -29.10 25.85
CA THR A 10 17.51 -28.63 27.08
C THR A 10 16.52 -27.79 27.87
N ARG A 11 15.96 -28.44 28.90
CA ARG A 11 15.22 -27.80 30.00
C ARG A 11 16.22 -27.12 30.93
N THR A 12 15.96 -25.87 31.30
CA THR A 12 16.46 -25.31 32.56
C THR A 12 15.33 -24.56 33.26
N ALA A 13 15.20 -24.89 34.53
CA ALA A 13 14.11 -24.58 35.45
C ALA A 13 14.19 -23.13 35.99
N PRO A 14 13.17 -22.66 36.75
CA PRO A 14 12.91 -21.26 37.02
C PRO A 14 13.71 -20.71 38.21
N ALA A 15 14.16 -19.47 38.10
CA ALA A 15 14.68 -18.71 39.23
C ALA A 15 13.55 -17.90 39.87
N ALA A 16 13.20 -18.28 41.09
CA ALA A 16 12.35 -17.51 41.99
C ALA A 16 13.05 -16.19 42.38
N MET A 17 12.33 -15.07 42.35
CA MET A 17 12.82 -13.84 42.97
C MET A 17 11.68 -12.99 43.54
N SER A 18 11.57 -13.08 44.86
CA SER A 18 11.30 -12.03 45.84
C SER A 18 10.09 -11.09 45.66
N LEU A 19 9.04 -11.39 46.43
CA LEU A 19 8.02 -10.43 46.88
C LEU A 19 8.66 -9.44 47.87
N ALA A 20 8.68 -8.15 47.54
CA ALA A 20 8.93 -7.07 48.48
C ALA A 20 7.64 -6.26 48.68
N ALA A 21 7.14 -6.27 49.91
CA ALA A 21 6.10 -5.37 50.41
C ALA A 21 6.70 -4.00 50.77
N MET A 22 5.82 -3.03 51.13
CA MET A 22 6.07 -1.66 51.66
C MET A 22 6.16 -0.58 50.56
N SER A 23 5.44 0.55 50.60
CA SER A 23 4.66 1.20 51.65
C SER A 23 3.62 2.14 51.04
N LEU A 24 2.45 2.21 51.69
CA LEU A 24 1.49 3.31 51.57
C LEU A 24 2.13 4.60 52.13
N ALA A 25 2.26 5.64 51.30
CA ALA A 25 2.46 7.00 51.76
C ALA A 25 1.35 7.87 51.17
N ALA A 26 0.31 8.09 51.97
CA ALA A 26 -0.67 9.12 51.74
C ALA A 26 -0.04 10.47 52.11
N MET A 27 0.07 11.37 51.13
CA MET A 27 0.40 12.77 51.38
C MET A 27 -0.66 13.63 50.69
N SER A 28 -1.60 14.10 51.50
CA SER A 28 -2.60 15.09 51.14
C SER A 28 -1.97 16.48 51.12
N LEU A 29 -1.97 17.12 49.96
CA LEU A 29 -1.86 18.57 49.85
C LEU A 29 -3.12 19.08 49.16
N ALA A 30 -3.99 19.63 49.98
CA ALA A 30 -5.11 20.47 49.56
C ALA A 30 -4.54 21.77 48.98
N GLY A 31 -4.31 21.78 47.67
CA GLY A 31 -4.32 23.00 46.87
C GLY A 31 -5.69 23.08 46.22
N SER A 32 -6.53 24.02 46.66
CA SER A 32 -7.72 24.44 45.90
C SER A 32 -7.27 25.25 44.67
N GLY A 33 -6.60 24.57 43.75
CA GLY A 33 -6.56 24.97 42.35
C GLY A 33 -7.70 24.24 41.68
N CYS A 34 -8.68 24.97 41.16
CA CYS A 34 -9.56 24.40 40.15
C CYS A 34 -8.64 23.90 39.03
N VAL A 35 -8.39 22.59 38.96
CA VAL A 35 -8.13 21.97 37.67
C VAL A 35 -9.46 22.12 36.96
N VAL A 36 -9.54 23.15 36.12
CA VAL A 36 -10.48 23.15 35.02
C VAL A 36 -10.00 22.01 34.13
N VAL A 37 -10.44 20.79 34.46
CA VAL A 37 -10.70 19.81 33.42
C VAL A 37 -11.94 20.42 32.78
N THR A 38 -11.76 21.30 31.80
CA THR A 38 -12.84 21.49 30.83
C THR A 38 -13.08 20.09 30.34
N ASP A 39 -14.28 19.59 30.62
CA ASP A 39 -14.88 18.51 29.87
C ASP A 39 -14.94 18.99 28.40
N MET A 40 -13.80 19.05 27.70
CA MET A 40 -13.72 19.07 26.23
C MET A 40 -14.00 17.64 25.76
N ALA A 41 -15.05 17.06 26.32
CA ALA A 41 -15.61 15.83 25.86
C ALA A 41 -16.28 16.16 24.51
N ASP A 42 -15.64 15.68 23.46
CA ASP A 42 -16.29 15.15 22.26
C ASP A 42 -16.87 16.16 21.22
N GLU A 43 -16.77 17.48 21.39
CA GLU A 43 -17.33 18.44 20.41
C GLU A 43 -16.34 18.92 19.32
N ASP A 44 -15.05 18.65 19.47
CA ASP A 44 -14.00 19.15 18.56
C ASP A 44 -13.31 18.04 17.74
N ASP A 45 -13.69 16.78 17.93
CA ASP A 45 -13.06 15.68 17.21
C ASP A 45 -13.60 15.53 15.78
N SER A 46 -12.69 15.38 14.84
CA SER A 46 -12.98 15.17 13.43
C SER A 46 -13.21 13.69 13.15
N ARG A 47 -13.86 13.37 12.04
CA ARG A 47 -14.12 11.99 11.60
C ARG A 47 -14.06 11.89 10.08
N LEU A 48 -13.79 10.68 9.60
CA LEU A 48 -13.91 10.33 8.20
C LEU A 48 -15.18 9.50 7.99
N SER A 49 -15.97 9.85 6.98
CA SER A 49 -17.08 9.05 6.45
C SER A 49 -16.60 8.37 5.17
N ILE A 50 -16.35 7.07 5.25
CA ILE A 50 -15.74 6.31 4.15
C ILE A 50 -16.81 5.48 3.44
N THR A 51 -16.80 5.45 2.11
CA THR A 51 -17.50 4.43 1.33
C THR A 51 -16.53 3.66 0.44
N TRP A 52 -16.87 2.40 0.12
CA TRP A 52 -16.05 1.57 -0.76
C TRP A 52 -16.86 0.75 -1.76
N GLY A 53 -16.46 0.86 -3.03
CA GLY A 53 -16.81 -0.02 -4.12
C GLY A 53 -15.79 -1.16 -4.23
N LEU A 54 -16.29 -2.39 -4.45
CA LEU A 54 -15.42 -3.51 -4.82
C LEU A 54 -15.70 -3.86 -6.27
N GLN A 55 -14.64 -4.09 -7.04
CA GLN A 55 -14.68 -4.36 -8.47
C GLN A 55 -13.88 -5.62 -8.77
N ALA A 56 -14.24 -6.34 -9.82
CA ALA A 56 -13.50 -7.51 -10.29
C ALA A 56 -13.61 -7.66 -11.81
N GLY A 57 -12.67 -8.40 -12.38
CA GLY A 57 -12.63 -8.70 -13.81
C GLY A 57 -12.22 -7.52 -14.69
N ASP A 58 -12.07 -7.79 -15.99
CA ASP A 58 -11.49 -6.86 -16.97
C ASP A 58 -12.34 -5.60 -17.20
N ASP A 59 -13.64 -5.65 -16.89
CA ASP A 59 -14.60 -4.55 -17.05
C ASP A 59 -14.85 -3.78 -15.75
N ASN A 60 -14.10 -4.08 -14.68
CA ASN A 60 -14.29 -3.49 -13.35
C ASN A 60 -15.74 -3.61 -12.86
N ALA A 61 -16.39 -4.74 -13.16
CA ALA A 61 -17.76 -4.98 -12.74
C ALA A 61 -17.87 -5.00 -11.19
N PRO A 62 -19.00 -4.54 -10.62
CA PRO A 62 -19.22 -4.61 -9.18
C PRO A 62 -19.07 -6.04 -8.64
N ALA A 63 -18.21 -6.19 -7.63
CA ALA A 63 -17.90 -7.45 -6.99
C ALA A 63 -18.55 -7.56 -5.60
N ALA A 64 -18.86 -8.79 -5.20
CA ALA A 64 -19.29 -9.10 -3.83
C ALA A 64 -18.08 -9.11 -2.88
N CYS A 65 -18.34 -8.91 -1.59
CA CYS A 65 -17.31 -9.10 -0.57
C CYS A 65 -16.88 -10.57 -0.50
N PRO A 66 -15.57 -10.84 -0.42
CA PRO A 66 -15.10 -12.18 -0.11
C PRO A 66 -15.70 -12.66 1.23
N PRO A 67 -16.11 -13.94 1.35
CA PRO A 67 -16.73 -14.44 2.57
C PRO A 67 -15.82 -14.24 3.80
N GLY A 68 -16.37 -13.62 4.86
CA GLY A 68 -15.64 -13.38 6.11
C GLY A 68 -14.63 -12.23 6.04
N ALA A 69 -14.50 -11.52 4.92
CA ALA A 69 -13.56 -10.41 4.80
C ALA A 69 -13.97 -9.21 5.67
N THR A 70 -12.95 -8.57 6.24
CA THR A 70 -13.03 -7.32 7.00
C THR A 70 -12.42 -6.19 6.18
N VAL A 71 -12.96 -4.99 6.35
CA VAL A 71 -12.39 -3.76 5.80
C VAL A 71 -11.72 -2.99 6.93
N ALA A 72 -10.42 -2.77 6.81
CA ALA A 72 -9.67 -1.91 7.70
C ALA A 72 -9.49 -0.55 7.00
N VAL A 73 -10.11 0.49 7.55
CA VAL A 73 -9.78 1.87 7.21
C VAL A 73 -8.57 2.25 8.05
N ILE A 74 -7.50 2.65 7.39
CA ILE A 74 -6.23 2.99 8.02
C ILE A 74 -6.00 4.48 7.83
N SER A 75 -5.71 5.19 8.92
CA SER A 75 -5.39 6.61 8.93
C SER A 75 -4.00 6.79 9.53
N GLU A 76 -3.05 7.24 8.72
CA GLU A 76 -1.68 7.56 9.14
C GLU A 76 -1.53 9.08 9.23
N PRO A 77 -1.27 9.65 10.43
CA PRO A 77 -1.08 11.08 10.57
C PRO A 77 0.23 11.53 9.89
N LEU A 78 0.15 12.63 9.14
CA LEU A 78 1.29 13.24 8.46
C LEU A 78 1.90 14.35 9.31
N ASP A 79 3.24 14.46 9.32
CA ASP A 79 3.92 15.66 9.83
C ASP A 79 3.82 16.82 8.84
N ASP A 80 2.69 17.54 8.86
CA ASP A 80 2.47 18.74 8.03
C ASP A 80 2.89 20.06 8.71
N GLY A 81 3.30 19.99 9.99
CA GLY A 81 3.71 21.15 10.78
C GLY A 81 2.58 22.13 11.16
N ASP A 82 1.34 21.96 10.69
CA ASP A 82 0.22 22.87 10.97
C ASP A 82 -0.47 22.49 12.28
N TYR A 83 -0.62 21.19 12.54
CA TYR A 83 -1.26 20.65 13.75
C TYR A 83 -0.29 19.95 14.71
N GLY A 84 0.98 19.78 14.30
CA GLY A 84 2.04 19.25 15.16
C GLY A 84 1.80 17.82 15.65
N LEU A 85 1.06 17.02 14.88
CA LEU A 85 0.82 15.60 15.17
C LEU A 85 2.11 14.77 15.09
N GLY A 86 3.04 15.18 14.21
CA GLY A 86 4.23 14.39 13.86
C GLY A 86 3.86 13.14 13.06
N ASP A 87 4.86 12.41 12.57
CA ASP A 87 4.67 11.07 12.02
C ASP A 87 4.24 10.15 13.18
N GLY A 88 2.96 9.81 13.22
CA GLY A 88 2.34 9.03 14.29
C GLY A 88 2.06 7.59 13.86
N ASP A 89 1.67 6.75 14.85
CA ASP A 89 1.27 5.38 14.57
C ASP A 89 -0.04 5.34 13.75
N GLU A 90 -0.16 4.37 12.86
CA GLU A 90 -1.38 4.08 12.09
C GLU A 90 -2.58 3.81 13.02
N ILE A 91 -3.73 4.39 12.67
CA ILE A 91 -5.00 4.21 13.37
C ILE A 91 -5.90 3.32 12.52
N TYR A 92 -6.47 2.28 13.13
CA TYR A 92 -7.27 1.26 12.44
C TYR A 92 -8.73 1.29 12.89
N ASP A 93 -9.64 1.46 11.93
CA ASP A 93 -11.08 1.26 12.12
C ASP A 93 -11.56 0.07 11.27
N LEU A 94 -12.14 -0.93 11.93
CA LEU A 94 -12.55 -2.18 11.31
C LEU A 94 -14.05 -2.21 11.05
N TYR A 95 -14.44 -2.65 9.85
CA TYR A 95 -15.83 -2.76 9.41
C TYR A 95 -16.10 -4.09 8.71
N ASP A 96 -17.36 -4.53 8.79
CA ASP A 96 -17.82 -5.66 7.98
C ASP A 96 -17.78 -5.24 6.51
N CYS A 97 -17.10 -6.01 5.66
CA CYS A 97 -16.93 -5.66 4.25
C CYS A 97 -18.27 -5.39 3.54
N VAL A 98 -19.32 -6.15 3.90
CA VAL A 98 -20.65 -6.09 3.28
C VAL A 98 -21.37 -4.76 3.51
N ASP A 99 -20.95 -3.95 4.47
CA ASP A 99 -21.59 -2.68 4.82
C ASP A 99 -21.35 -1.59 3.77
N ARG A 100 -20.24 -1.67 3.02
CA ARG A 100 -19.84 -0.72 1.96
C ARG A 100 -19.61 0.72 2.44
N ALA A 101 -19.69 0.98 3.73
CA ALA A 101 -19.42 2.26 4.33
C ALA A 101 -19.06 2.12 5.82
N GLY A 102 -18.36 3.12 6.33
CA GLY A 102 -17.93 3.22 7.73
C GLY A 102 -17.72 4.67 8.15
N VAL A 103 -17.69 4.92 9.46
CA VAL A 103 -17.33 6.22 10.02
C VAL A 103 -16.30 5.99 11.12
N THR A 104 -15.12 6.56 10.96
CA THR A 104 -13.98 6.35 11.86
C THR A 104 -14.32 6.73 13.30
N GLY A 105 -13.50 6.22 14.21
CA GLY A 105 -13.31 6.83 15.51
C GLY A 105 -12.99 8.33 15.41
N PRO A 106 -13.10 9.06 16.52
CA PRO A 106 -12.67 10.44 16.58
C PRO A 106 -11.16 10.55 16.24
N LEU A 107 -10.83 11.45 15.32
CA LEU A 107 -9.48 11.78 14.90
C LEU A 107 -9.17 13.24 15.29
N PRO A 108 -7.97 13.53 15.84
CA PRO A 108 -7.51 14.90 16.00
C PRO A 108 -7.52 15.65 14.66
N PRO A 109 -7.74 16.97 14.65
CA PRO A 109 -7.55 17.77 13.45
C PRO A 109 -6.09 17.70 12.98
N GLY A 110 -5.89 17.64 11.66
CA GLY A 110 -4.60 17.40 11.04
C GLY A 110 -4.72 16.77 9.66
N SER A 111 -3.59 16.54 8.99
CA SER A 111 -3.53 15.81 7.71
C SER A 111 -3.19 14.35 7.93
N TYR A 112 -3.84 13.48 7.18
CA TYR A 112 -3.68 12.04 7.23
C TYR A 112 -3.55 11.47 5.82
N ASP A 113 -2.69 10.48 5.62
CA ASP A 113 -2.86 9.55 4.51
C ASP A 113 -3.85 8.47 4.92
N VAL A 114 -4.88 8.28 4.09
CA VAL A 114 -6.00 7.38 4.38
C VAL A 114 -6.12 6.36 3.25
N TRP A 115 -6.14 5.08 3.61
CA TRP A 115 -6.38 3.99 2.67
C TRP A 115 -7.23 2.88 3.30
N ILE A 116 -7.64 1.93 2.46
CA ILE A 116 -8.42 0.78 2.85
C ILE A 116 -7.66 -0.50 2.54
N ASP A 117 -7.56 -1.36 3.54
CA ASP A 117 -7.20 -2.77 3.37
C ASP A 117 -8.45 -3.66 3.45
N VAL A 118 -8.61 -4.55 2.48
CA VAL A 118 -9.56 -5.66 2.55
C VAL A 118 -8.78 -6.88 3.01
N ILE A 119 -9.04 -7.36 4.22
CA ILE A 119 -8.33 -8.49 4.83
C ILE A 119 -9.27 -9.68 5.00
N ASP A 120 -8.71 -10.89 5.03
CA ASP A 120 -9.50 -12.11 5.24
C ASP A 120 -10.03 -12.25 6.68
N GLU A 121 -10.81 -13.31 6.93
CA GLU A 121 -11.43 -13.57 8.25
C GLU A 121 -10.39 -13.76 9.37
N SER A 122 -9.17 -14.18 9.02
CA SER A 122 -8.09 -14.35 10.00
C SER A 122 -7.40 -13.03 10.35
N GLY A 123 -7.56 -12.02 9.50
CA GLY A 123 -6.80 -10.77 9.56
C GLY A 123 -5.33 -10.93 9.18
N GLU A 124 -4.89 -12.11 8.71
CA GLU A 124 -3.49 -12.37 8.39
C GLU A 124 -3.16 -12.14 6.90
N ARG A 125 -4.18 -12.15 6.03
CA ARG A 125 -3.98 -12.01 4.57
C ARG A 125 -4.67 -10.78 4.02
N LEU A 126 -3.89 -9.95 3.32
CA LEU A 126 -4.39 -8.88 2.47
C LEU A 126 -5.01 -9.45 1.19
N LEU A 127 -6.27 -9.10 0.93
CA LEU A 127 -7.03 -9.49 -0.25
C LEU A 127 -7.02 -8.38 -1.30
N ALA A 128 -7.09 -7.12 -0.88
CA ALA A 128 -6.95 -5.95 -1.72
C ALA A 128 -6.59 -4.71 -0.90
N GLN A 129 -6.03 -3.69 -1.54
CA GLN A 129 -5.69 -2.41 -0.90
C GLN A 129 -6.02 -1.24 -1.83
N SER A 130 -6.65 -0.18 -1.34
CA SER A 130 -6.89 1.03 -2.12
C SER A 130 -5.60 1.84 -2.31
N ASN A 131 -5.60 2.79 -3.26
CA ASN A 131 -4.62 3.88 -3.17
C ASN A 131 -4.89 4.71 -1.90
N PHE A 132 -3.86 5.38 -1.39
CA PHE A 132 -4.06 6.35 -0.32
C PHE A 132 -4.61 7.67 -0.89
N GLU A 133 -5.39 8.37 -0.07
CA GLU A 133 -5.81 9.76 -0.29
C GLU A 133 -5.39 10.57 0.93
N THR A 134 -4.74 11.72 0.70
CA THR A 134 -4.43 12.65 1.78
C THR A 134 -5.68 13.46 2.14
N ALA A 135 -6.12 13.36 3.39
CA ALA A 135 -7.25 14.11 3.94
C ALA A 135 -6.80 15.04 5.06
N THR A 136 -7.10 16.34 4.93
CA THR A 136 -6.91 17.32 6.00
C THR A 136 -8.24 17.54 6.73
N LEU A 137 -8.21 17.39 8.05
CA LEU A 137 -9.36 17.51 8.95
C LEU A 137 -9.24 18.75 9.83
N GLY A 138 -10.27 19.61 9.81
CA GLY A 138 -10.46 20.67 10.80
C GLY A 138 -11.28 20.20 12.01
N PHE A 139 -11.28 20.98 13.09
CA PHE A 139 -12.03 20.68 14.32
C PHE A 139 -13.51 20.37 14.06
N GLY A 140 -14.00 19.23 14.57
CA GLY A 140 -15.37 18.78 14.42
C GLY A 140 -15.81 18.46 12.98
N GLU A 141 -14.87 18.37 12.03
CA GLU A 141 -15.16 18.09 10.63
C GLU A 141 -15.57 16.62 10.42
N LEU A 142 -16.60 16.39 9.61
CA LEU A 142 -16.88 15.09 9.02
C LEU A 142 -16.53 15.13 7.52
N ARG A 143 -15.42 14.52 7.15
CA ARG A 143 -14.91 14.50 5.77
C ARG A 143 -15.30 13.19 5.09
N ALA A 144 -15.88 13.27 3.90
CA ALA A 144 -16.24 12.09 3.12
C ALA A 144 -15.10 11.69 2.16
N LEU A 145 -14.80 10.40 2.08
CA LEU A 145 -13.88 9.79 1.10
C LEU A 145 -14.55 8.57 0.46
N ASP A 146 -14.30 8.35 -0.82
CA ASP A 146 -14.92 7.29 -1.61
C ASP A 146 -13.82 6.51 -2.36
N TYR A 147 -13.75 5.20 -2.15
CA TYR A 147 -12.74 4.33 -2.75
C TYR A 147 -13.36 3.31 -3.70
N ASP A 148 -12.68 3.04 -4.81
CA ASP A 148 -12.94 1.90 -5.68
C ASP A 148 -11.75 0.94 -5.61
N ILE A 149 -12.02 -0.31 -5.27
CA ILE A 149 -10.98 -1.32 -4.99
C ILE A 149 -11.20 -2.51 -5.92
N SER A 150 -10.20 -2.81 -6.76
CA SER A 150 -10.17 -4.07 -7.49
C SER A 150 -9.76 -5.21 -6.57
N LEU A 151 -10.49 -6.33 -6.58
CA LEU A 151 -10.19 -7.51 -5.76
C LEU A 151 -9.23 -8.50 -6.45
N ASP A 152 -9.10 -8.43 -7.76
CA ASP A 152 -8.43 -9.46 -8.56
C ASP A 152 -7.45 -8.92 -9.59
N ARG A 153 -7.16 -7.61 -9.57
CA ARG A 153 -6.24 -6.98 -10.52
C ARG A 153 -5.33 -5.98 -9.82
N GLY A 154 -4.05 -5.93 -10.19
CA GLY A 154 -3.09 -4.90 -9.75
C GLY A 154 -2.26 -4.39 -10.93
N SER A 155 -1.30 -3.51 -10.69
CA SER A 155 -0.51 -2.86 -11.73
C SER A 155 0.98 -2.89 -11.43
N PHE A 156 1.79 -2.94 -12.48
CA PHE A 156 3.22 -2.70 -12.40
C PHE A 156 3.54 -1.24 -12.67
N TYR A 157 4.38 -0.66 -11.85
CA TYR A 157 4.97 0.65 -12.07
C TYR A 157 6.44 0.51 -12.46
N VAL A 158 6.90 1.35 -13.37
CA VAL A 158 8.29 1.34 -13.83
C VAL A 158 8.74 2.75 -14.16
N THR A 159 9.99 3.06 -13.88
CA THR A 159 10.65 4.29 -14.34
C THR A 159 11.86 3.97 -15.20
N TRP A 160 12.21 4.85 -16.13
CA TRP A 160 13.36 4.66 -16.98
C TRP A 160 14.04 5.95 -17.43
N GLU A 161 15.31 5.81 -17.75
CA GLU A 161 16.12 6.81 -18.44
C GLU A 161 16.91 6.16 -19.58
N LEU A 162 17.34 7.00 -20.52
CA LEU A 162 18.16 6.59 -21.66
C LEU A 162 19.56 7.18 -21.52
N ALA A 163 20.58 6.39 -21.81
CA ALA A 163 21.96 6.85 -21.76
C ALA A 163 22.82 6.19 -22.85
N ASP A 164 23.90 6.87 -23.22
CA ASP A 164 25.07 6.27 -23.85
C ASP A 164 26.20 6.12 -22.79
N ASP A 165 27.39 5.71 -23.20
CA ASP A 165 28.55 5.55 -22.29
C ASP A 165 29.02 6.87 -21.64
N VAL A 166 28.53 8.02 -22.10
CA VAL A 166 29.06 9.35 -21.80
C VAL A 166 28.01 10.26 -21.15
N ARG A 167 26.73 10.12 -21.47
CA ARG A 167 25.65 11.06 -21.10
C ARG A 167 24.25 10.45 -21.19
N ALA A 168 23.29 11.16 -20.62
CA ALA A 168 21.88 10.93 -20.87
C ALA A 168 21.48 11.28 -22.31
N LEU A 169 20.52 10.52 -22.85
CA LEU A 169 19.96 10.66 -24.18
C LEU A 169 18.49 11.07 -24.11
N SER A 170 18.06 11.87 -25.07
CA SER A 170 16.63 12.01 -25.38
C SER A 170 16.14 10.83 -26.22
N CYS A 171 14.82 10.59 -26.22
CA CYS A 171 14.18 9.59 -27.07
C CYS A 171 14.52 9.75 -28.56
N ALA A 172 14.58 11.01 -29.03
CA ALA A 172 14.93 11.32 -30.42
C ALA A 172 16.39 10.94 -30.75
N GLU A 173 17.33 11.13 -29.82
CA GLU A 173 18.72 10.72 -30.01
C GLU A 173 18.87 9.20 -29.97
N ALA A 174 18.11 8.53 -29.10
CA ALA A 174 18.07 7.08 -28.99
C ALA A 174 17.27 6.40 -30.12
N SER A 175 16.63 7.17 -31.01
CA SER A 175 15.67 6.67 -32.01
C SER A 175 14.55 5.82 -31.38
N ALA A 176 14.19 6.10 -30.13
CA ALA A 176 13.18 5.40 -29.35
C ALA A 176 11.83 6.12 -29.44
N GLY A 177 10.76 5.37 -29.70
CA GLY A 177 9.39 5.88 -29.71
C GLY A 177 8.63 5.53 -28.42
N GLU A 178 8.71 4.27 -28.00
CA GLU A 178 7.90 3.74 -26.90
C GLU A 178 8.72 2.84 -25.96
N LEU A 179 8.34 2.79 -24.68
CA LEU A 179 8.67 1.66 -23.81
C LEU A 179 7.57 0.61 -23.96
N ARG A 180 7.94 -0.61 -24.32
CA ARG A 180 7.07 -1.79 -24.25
C ARG A 180 7.24 -2.50 -22.91
N VAL A 181 6.13 -2.76 -22.23
CA VAL A 181 6.05 -3.65 -21.07
C VAL A 181 5.25 -4.89 -21.50
N ASP A 182 5.92 -6.04 -21.59
CA ASP A 182 5.27 -7.34 -21.89
C ASP A 182 5.23 -8.18 -20.61
N SER A 183 4.04 -8.29 -20.03
CA SER A 183 3.78 -9.04 -18.80
C SER A 183 3.21 -10.42 -19.14
N ARG A 184 3.91 -11.49 -18.75
CA ARG A 184 3.51 -12.87 -19.03
C ARG A 184 3.25 -13.64 -17.74
N PRO A 185 2.00 -14.02 -17.43
CA PRO A 185 1.69 -14.78 -16.23
C PRO A 185 2.30 -16.19 -16.29
N GLU A 186 3.00 -16.61 -15.25
CA GLU A 186 3.70 -17.91 -15.21
C GLU A 186 2.74 -19.11 -15.34
N LEU A 187 1.57 -19.00 -14.72
CA LEU A 187 0.56 -20.06 -14.71
C LEU A 187 -0.29 -20.10 -16.00
N ALA A 188 -0.15 -19.11 -16.89
CA ALA A 188 -0.88 -19.03 -18.15
C ALA A 188 0.08 -18.63 -19.30
N PRO A 189 1.03 -19.51 -19.70
CA PRO A 189 2.13 -19.18 -20.60
C PRO A 189 1.72 -18.82 -22.05
N GLY A 190 0.43 -18.92 -22.39
CA GLY A 190 -0.12 -18.45 -23.66
C GLY A 190 -0.75 -17.05 -23.59
N ALA A 191 -0.90 -16.48 -22.40
CA ALA A 191 -1.34 -15.11 -22.20
C ALA A 191 -0.13 -14.18 -22.16
N SER A 192 -0.29 -12.99 -22.73
CA SER A 192 0.69 -11.90 -22.69
C SER A 192 -0.11 -10.60 -22.74
N PHE A 193 0.32 -9.65 -21.92
CA PHE A 193 -0.22 -8.31 -21.86
C PHE A 193 0.89 -7.37 -22.32
N GLU A 194 0.78 -6.86 -23.55
CA GLU A 194 1.73 -5.90 -24.13
C GLU A 194 1.18 -4.49 -24.04
N ASP A 195 1.83 -3.67 -23.22
CA ASP A 195 1.53 -2.26 -23.05
C ASP A 195 2.65 -1.40 -23.66
N PHE A 196 2.28 -0.26 -24.23
CA PHE A 196 3.19 0.69 -24.86
C PHE A 196 3.00 2.07 -24.25
N PHE A 197 4.10 2.66 -23.80
CA PHE A 197 4.14 3.96 -23.14
C PHE A 197 5.06 4.89 -23.90
N SER A 198 4.77 6.19 -23.93
CA SER A 198 5.60 7.13 -24.68
C SER A 198 6.99 7.17 -24.06
N CYS A 199 8.03 7.05 -24.88
CA CYS A 199 9.41 7.09 -24.39
C CYS A 199 9.70 8.35 -23.55
N SER A 200 9.08 9.49 -23.90
CA SER A 200 9.30 10.76 -23.21
C SER A 200 8.70 10.84 -21.81
N ASP A 201 7.86 9.89 -21.42
CA ASP A 201 7.20 9.91 -20.10
C ASP A 201 8.18 9.60 -18.97
N GLY A 202 9.19 8.75 -19.22
CA GLY A 202 10.20 8.33 -18.22
C GLY A 202 9.63 7.48 -17.07
N GLN A 203 8.32 7.23 -17.08
CA GLN A 203 7.62 6.39 -16.13
C GLN A 203 6.32 5.85 -16.73
N ALA A 204 5.85 4.73 -16.22
CA ALA A 204 4.61 4.10 -16.67
C ALA A 204 3.97 3.30 -15.54
N LEU A 205 2.64 3.19 -15.63
CA LEU A 205 1.83 2.30 -14.82
C LEU A 205 1.03 1.41 -15.79
N THR A 206 1.14 0.09 -15.65
CA THR A 206 0.35 -0.83 -16.48
C THR A 206 -1.13 -0.72 -16.15
N PRO A 207 -2.03 -1.02 -17.09
CA PRO A 207 -3.41 -1.34 -16.75
C PRO A 207 -3.48 -2.44 -15.68
N GLY A 208 -4.66 -2.61 -15.07
CA GLY A 208 -4.88 -3.73 -14.17
C GLY A 208 -4.53 -5.06 -14.86
N LEU A 209 -3.79 -5.91 -14.18
CA LEU A 209 -3.40 -7.24 -14.57
C LEU A 209 -3.92 -8.22 -13.51
N PRO A 210 -4.38 -9.42 -13.88
CA PRO A 210 -4.83 -10.42 -12.92
C PRO A 210 -3.80 -10.71 -11.82
N LEU A 211 -4.24 -11.16 -10.65
CA LEU A 211 -3.30 -11.61 -9.61
C LEU A 211 -2.44 -12.79 -10.09
N GLY A 212 -1.18 -12.82 -9.66
CA GLY A 212 -0.26 -13.93 -9.92
C GLY A 212 1.18 -13.50 -10.12
N ASP A 213 2.02 -14.50 -10.41
CA ASP A 213 3.43 -14.33 -10.74
C ASP A 213 3.60 -14.07 -12.25
N TYR A 214 4.48 -13.15 -12.59
CA TYR A 214 4.73 -12.68 -13.94
C TYR A 214 6.22 -12.68 -14.27
N ARG A 215 6.52 -13.09 -15.50
CA ARG A 215 7.75 -12.71 -16.19
C ARG A 215 7.48 -11.41 -16.93
N VAL A 216 8.14 -10.32 -16.55
CA VAL A 216 7.99 -9.01 -17.20
C VAL A 216 9.21 -8.72 -18.07
N VAL A 217 8.96 -8.33 -19.32
CA VAL A 217 9.99 -7.93 -20.28
C VAL A 217 9.79 -6.45 -20.60
N LEU A 218 10.78 -5.62 -20.26
CA LEU A 218 10.84 -4.23 -20.65
C LEU A 218 11.67 -4.10 -21.92
N GLY A 219 11.13 -3.46 -22.94
CA GLY A 219 11.84 -3.25 -24.20
C GLY A 219 11.65 -1.85 -24.71
N LEU A 220 12.75 -1.13 -24.95
CA LEU A 220 12.73 0.13 -25.66
C LEU A 220 12.59 -0.14 -27.16
N VAL A 221 11.60 0.46 -27.81
CA VAL A 221 11.29 0.23 -29.23
C VAL A 221 11.14 1.54 -30.01
N ASP A 222 11.36 1.51 -31.32
CA ASP A 222 11.15 2.64 -32.23
C ASP A 222 9.68 2.80 -32.66
N ASP A 223 9.38 3.79 -33.51
CA ASP A 223 8.03 4.04 -34.05
C ASP A 223 7.46 2.88 -34.89
N LYS A 224 8.30 1.91 -35.28
CA LYS A 224 7.90 0.68 -35.99
C LYS A 224 7.83 -0.53 -35.07
N ARG A 225 8.02 -0.32 -33.76
CA ARG A 225 8.10 -1.34 -32.71
C ARG A 225 9.26 -2.32 -32.89
N GLU A 226 10.34 -1.86 -33.51
CA GLU A 226 11.62 -2.57 -33.57
C GLU A 226 12.44 -2.25 -32.32
N SER A 227 13.10 -3.26 -31.74
CA SER A 227 13.91 -3.10 -30.52
C SER A 227 15.10 -2.19 -30.79
N VAL A 228 15.28 -1.14 -29.98
CA VAL A 228 16.43 -0.22 -30.08
C VAL A 228 17.51 -0.50 -29.04
N ALA A 229 17.17 -1.20 -27.96
CA ALA A 229 18.09 -1.64 -26.92
C ALA A 229 17.88 -3.13 -26.60
N ALA A 230 18.80 -3.72 -25.83
CA ALA A 230 18.58 -5.02 -25.23
C ALA A 230 17.40 -4.93 -24.22
N PRO A 231 16.52 -5.94 -24.18
CA PRO A 231 15.42 -5.92 -23.23
C PRO A 231 15.91 -6.23 -21.81
N GLU A 232 15.26 -5.60 -20.83
CA GLU A 232 15.39 -5.97 -19.42
C GLU A 232 14.33 -7.01 -19.08
N VAL A 233 14.72 -8.03 -18.32
CA VAL A 233 13.80 -9.11 -17.97
C VAL A 233 13.86 -9.41 -16.49
N LEU A 234 12.71 -9.36 -15.86
CA LEU A 234 12.53 -9.47 -14.43
C LEU A 234 11.31 -10.32 -14.10
N ASP A 235 11.21 -10.68 -12.83
CA ASP A 235 10.07 -11.38 -12.26
C ASP A 235 9.33 -10.39 -11.35
N GLY A 236 7.99 -10.43 -11.37
CA GLY A 236 7.13 -9.59 -10.55
C GLY A 236 5.90 -10.37 -10.11
N ALA A 237 5.33 -10.03 -8.95
CA ALA A 237 4.16 -10.71 -8.41
C ALA A 237 3.09 -9.70 -8.00
N ILE A 238 1.85 -9.94 -8.43
CA ILE A 238 0.67 -9.18 -8.02
C ILE A 238 -0.09 -10.08 -7.03
N GLU A 239 0.16 -9.87 -5.74
CA GLU A 239 -0.29 -10.79 -4.69
C GLU A 239 -1.71 -10.52 -4.18
N PHE A 240 -2.19 -9.29 -4.31
CA PHE A 240 -3.48 -8.83 -3.82
C PHE A 240 -4.14 -7.83 -4.79
N GLY A 241 -5.45 -7.65 -4.65
CA GLY A 241 -6.25 -6.74 -5.45
C GLY A 241 -5.83 -5.28 -5.30
N ASN A 242 -5.81 -4.57 -6.42
CA ASN A 242 -5.35 -3.20 -6.56
C ASN A 242 -3.90 -2.98 -6.08
N ALA A 243 -3.08 -4.05 -6.03
CA ALA A 243 -1.66 -3.94 -5.70
C ALA A 243 -0.93 -3.05 -6.71
N PHE A 244 -0.07 -2.20 -6.17
CA PHE A 244 0.89 -1.40 -6.92
C PHE A 244 2.28 -2.01 -6.72
N VAL A 245 2.88 -2.53 -7.79
CA VAL A 245 4.16 -3.23 -7.73
C VAL A 245 5.21 -2.40 -8.48
N ASP A 246 6.10 -1.76 -7.74
CA ASP A 246 7.23 -1.03 -8.31
C ASP A 246 8.30 -2.02 -8.82
N LEU A 247 8.51 -2.02 -10.14
CA LEU A 247 9.56 -2.79 -10.81
C LEU A 247 10.94 -2.13 -10.70
N GLY A 248 10.99 -0.87 -10.27
CA GLY A 248 12.20 -0.09 -10.08
C GLY A 248 12.51 0.85 -11.24
N HIS A 249 13.77 1.32 -11.24
CA HIS A 249 14.31 2.26 -12.21
C HIS A 249 15.32 1.59 -13.14
N PHE A 250 15.16 1.80 -14.45
CA PHE A 250 15.99 1.18 -15.48
C PHE A 250 16.71 2.22 -16.34
N VAL A 251 17.99 1.99 -16.60
CA VAL A 251 18.78 2.80 -17.53
C VAL A 251 19.09 1.99 -18.78
N PHE A 252 18.41 2.31 -19.89
CA PHE A 252 18.70 1.68 -21.17
C PHE A 252 19.95 2.30 -21.78
N THR A 253 21.03 1.51 -21.84
CA THR A 253 22.30 1.93 -22.45
C THR A 253 22.31 1.58 -23.93
N LEU A 254 22.42 2.60 -24.80
CA LEU A 254 22.50 2.42 -26.25
C LEU A 254 23.97 2.47 -26.68
N ALA A 255 24.35 1.54 -27.57
CA ALA A 255 25.67 1.59 -28.21
C ALA A 255 25.65 2.64 -29.34
N ASP A 256 26.69 3.49 -29.38
CA ASP A 256 26.94 4.46 -30.45
C ASP A 256 26.97 3.84 -31.87
#